data_AF-A0A9X3CIT0-F1
#
_entry.id   AF-A0A9X3CIT0-F1
#
_cell.length_a   1.000
_cell.length_b   1.000
_cell.length_c   1.000
_cell.angle_alpha   90.00
_cell.angle_beta   90.00
_cell.angle_gamma   90.00
#
_symmetry.space_group_name_H-M   'P 1'
#
loop_
_entity.id
_entity.type
_entity.pdbx_description
1 polymer ?
#
loop_
_entity_poly.entity_id
_entity_poly.type
_entity_poly.pdbx_seq_one_letter_code
_entity_poly.pdbx_strand_id
1 'polypeptide(L)'
;MNKPKKDIWIAYILSCLTPFTCLISGVIAIVYAGYRLDKGEDGEVVDSHYYGLIRTFFLNLTYFVVLIITVATANGVLIGVNDYWYRNHIIDDIAYYIPYVGMLFGLIAIFIWFVRMFQGMKKLKENQPFSFSKGPNL
;
A
#
# COMPACT_ATOMS: atom_id res chain seq x y z
N MET A 1 -0.23 21.54 -30.99
CA MET A 1 0.28 20.24 -30.47
C MET A 1 -0.88 19.47 -29.81
N ASN A 2 -1.43 18.48 -30.50
CA ASN A 2 -2.50 17.61 -29.96
C ASN A 2 -1.89 16.62 -28.97
N LYS A 3 -2.12 16.84 -27.67
CA LYS A 3 -1.64 15.97 -26.57
C LYS A 3 -2.49 14.68 -26.47
N PRO A 4 -1.91 13.53 -26.10
CA PRO A 4 -2.60 12.25 -26.06
C PRO A 4 -3.60 12.19 -24.88
N LYS A 5 -4.88 12.52 -25.14
CA LYS A 5 -5.96 12.48 -24.13
C LYS A 5 -6.26 11.07 -23.59
N LYS A 6 -5.83 10.02 -24.31
CA LYS A 6 -6.13 8.62 -24.01
C LYS A 6 -5.37 8.09 -22.78
N ASP A 7 -4.12 8.53 -22.59
CA ASP A 7 -3.28 8.08 -21.47
C ASP A 7 -3.76 8.65 -20.13
N ILE A 8 -4.25 9.90 -20.14
CA ILE A 8 -4.88 10.53 -18.98
C ILE A 8 -6.18 9.79 -18.61
N TRP A 9 -6.96 9.35 -19.60
CA TRP A 9 -8.21 8.63 -19.35
C TRP A 9 -7.98 7.25 -18.72
N ILE A 10 -6.93 6.54 -19.16
CA ILE A 10 -6.48 5.29 -18.55
C ILE A 10 -6.00 5.53 -17.11
N ALA A 11 -5.24 6.61 -16.87
CA ALA A 11 -4.83 6.98 -15.51
C ALA A 11 -6.04 7.25 -14.61
N TYR A 12 -7.07 7.97 -15.08
CA TYR A 12 -8.31 8.19 -14.32
C TYR A 12 -9.04 6.88 -13.99
N ILE A 13 -9.16 5.96 -14.94
CA ILE A 13 -9.79 4.66 -14.70
C ILE A 13 -9.00 3.85 -13.68
N LEU A 14 -7.69 3.75 -13.87
CA LEU A 14 -6.80 3.02 -12.96
C LEU A 14 -6.84 3.63 -11.56
N SER A 15 -6.76 4.95 -11.43
CA SER A 15 -6.87 5.65 -10.14
C SER A 15 -8.23 5.48 -9.48
N CYS A 16 -9.31 5.25 -10.22
CA CYS A 16 -10.63 4.96 -9.66
C CYS A 16 -10.75 3.49 -9.21
N LEU A 17 -10.24 2.55 -10.02
CA LEU A 17 -10.31 1.11 -9.74
C LEU A 17 -9.36 0.67 -8.62
N THR A 18 -8.16 1.24 -8.55
CA THR A 18 -7.11 0.84 -7.60
C THR A 18 -7.57 0.93 -6.13
N PRO A 19 -8.13 2.06 -5.65
CA PRO A 19 -8.67 2.11 -4.30
C PRO A 19 -9.89 1.19 -4.16
N PHE A 20 -10.79 1.12 -5.14
CA PHE A 20 -12.01 0.33 -5.04
C PHE A 20 -11.75 -1.18 -4.85
N THR A 21 -10.87 -1.78 -5.65
CA THR A 21 -10.61 -3.23 -5.57
C THR A 21 -9.82 -3.62 -4.32
N CYS A 22 -8.84 -2.80 -3.93
CA CYS A 22 -7.98 -3.08 -2.78
C CYS A 22 -8.65 -2.72 -1.44
N LEU A 23 -9.43 -1.64 -1.37
CA LEU A 23 -10.17 -1.28 -0.15
C LEU A 23 -11.35 -2.22 0.08
N ILE A 24 -12.17 -2.53 -0.92
CA ILE A 24 -13.38 -3.34 -0.70
C ILE A 24 -13.01 -4.74 -0.21
N SER A 25 -12.02 -5.39 -0.84
CA SER A 25 -11.57 -6.73 -0.39
C SER A 25 -10.99 -6.70 1.03
N GLY A 26 -10.23 -5.65 1.36
CA GLY A 26 -9.67 -5.46 2.70
C GLY A 26 -10.71 -5.17 3.77
N VAL A 27 -11.70 -4.32 3.47
CA VAL A 27 -12.81 -3.99 4.37
C VAL A 27 -13.64 -5.23 4.67
N ILE A 28 -13.98 -6.03 3.66
CA ILE A 28 -14.74 -7.28 3.85
C ILE A 28 -13.94 -8.26 4.73
N ALA A 29 -12.63 -8.39 4.50
CA ALA A 29 -11.77 -9.26 5.30
C ALA A 29 -11.68 -8.81 6.78
N ILE A 30 -11.58 -7.51 7.03
CA ILE A 30 -11.55 -6.96 8.40
C ILE A 30 -12.91 -7.11 9.09
N VAL A 31 -14.01 -6.82 8.40
CA VAL A 31 -15.36 -6.99 8.96
C VAL A 31 -15.60 -8.46 9.32
N TYR A 32 -15.19 -9.39 8.46
CA TYR A 32 -15.29 -10.82 8.75
C TYR A 32 -14.41 -11.25 9.93
N ALA A 33 -13.15 -10.78 9.97
CA ALA A 33 -12.22 -11.05 11.07
C ALA A 33 -12.75 -10.48 12.41
N GLY A 34 -13.25 -9.25 12.40
CA GLY A 34 -13.86 -8.60 13.57
C GLY A 34 -15.12 -9.30 14.06
N TYR A 35 -15.99 -9.75 13.14
CA TYR A 35 -17.20 -10.52 13.49
C TYR A 35 -16.87 -11.88 14.13
N ARG A 36 -15.81 -12.56 13.66
CA ARG A 36 -15.35 -13.82 14.25
C ARG A 36 -14.67 -13.61 15.61
N LEU A 37 -13.86 -12.57 15.73
CA LEU A 37 -13.24 -12.15 17.00
C LEU A 37 -14.29 -11.85 18.08
N ASP A 38 -15.35 -11.11 17.73
CA ASP A 38 -16.41 -10.73 18.68
C ASP A 38 -17.20 -11.94 19.22
N LYS A 39 -17.25 -13.03 18.45
CA LYS A 39 -17.86 -14.30 18.91
C LYS A 39 -16.96 -15.08 19.87
N GLY A 40 -15.65 -14.89 19.85
CA GLY A 40 -14.72 -15.54 20.79
C GLY A 40 -14.71 -17.07 20.78
N GLU A 41 -15.23 -17.70 19.73
CA GLU A 41 -15.45 -19.16 19.64
C GLU A 41 -14.24 -19.92 19.04
N ASP A 42 -13.23 -19.23 18.51
CA ASP A 42 -12.19 -19.82 17.66
C ASP A 42 -10.82 -20.07 18.35
N GLY A 43 -10.69 -19.68 19.61
CA GLY A 43 -9.50 -19.89 20.43
C GLY A 43 -8.36 -18.89 20.18
N GLU A 44 -7.50 -18.72 21.20
CA GLU A 44 -6.44 -17.69 21.25
C GLU A 44 -5.51 -17.65 20.03
N VAL A 45 -5.24 -18.82 19.43
CA VAL A 45 -4.35 -18.94 18.26
C VAL A 45 -4.99 -18.30 17.03
N VAL A 46 -6.27 -18.51 16.79
CA VAL A 46 -6.98 -17.97 15.61
C VAL A 46 -7.22 -16.47 15.78
N ASP A 47 -7.55 -16.04 17.00
CA ASP A 47 -7.72 -14.62 17.33
C ASP A 47 -6.43 -13.83 17.09
N SER A 48 -5.26 -14.38 17.47
CA SER A 48 -3.97 -13.73 17.22
C SER A 48 -3.70 -13.47 15.72
N HIS A 49 -4.21 -14.33 14.84
CA HIS A 49 -4.09 -14.17 13.39
C HIS A 49 -5.07 -13.16 12.83
N TYR A 50 -6.31 -13.11 13.32
CA TYR A 50 -7.26 -12.07 12.93
C TYR A 50 -6.73 -10.67 13.29
N TYR A 51 -6.20 -10.47 14.50
CA TYR A 51 -5.53 -9.23 14.87
C TYR A 51 -4.29 -8.93 14.00
N GLY A 52 -3.48 -9.95 13.71
CA GLY A 52 -2.30 -9.84 12.84
C GLY A 52 -2.65 -9.38 11.42
N LEU A 53 -3.72 -9.94 10.86
CA LEU A 53 -4.21 -9.65 9.52
C LEU A 53 -4.76 -8.22 9.43
N ILE A 54 -5.60 -7.81 10.39
CA ILE A 54 -6.14 -6.45 10.49
C ILE A 54 -5.00 -5.43 10.59
N ARG A 55 -4.05 -5.64 11.51
CA ARG A 55 -2.93 -4.72 11.73
C ARG A 55 -2.03 -4.57 10.50
N THR A 56 -1.66 -5.69 9.87
CA THR A 56 -0.80 -5.70 8.69
C THR A 56 -1.48 -5.03 7.50
N PHE A 57 -2.79 -5.21 7.35
CA PHE A 57 -3.57 -4.53 6.32
C PHE A 57 -3.54 -3.02 6.49
N PHE A 58 -3.85 -2.49 7.68
CA PHE A 58 -3.85 -1.05 7.92
C PHE A 58 -2.45 -0.43 7.75
N LEU A 59 -1.40 -1.07 8.26
CA LEU A 59 -0.01 -0.60 8.08
C LEU A 59 0.36 -0.49 6.60
N ASN A 60 0.02 -1.50 5.80
CA ASN A 60 0.32 -1.47 4.37
C ASN A 60 -0.54 -0.44 3.63
N LEU A 61 -1.82 -0.32 3.98
CA LEU A 61 -2.71 0.70 3.41
C LEU A 61 -2.16 2.11 3.66
N THR A 62 -1.80 2.42 4.92
CA THR A 62 -1.20 3.70 5.29
C THR A 62 0.12 3.93 4.53
N TYR A 63 0.99 2.92 4.45
CA TYR A 63 2.24 3.01 3.69
C TYR A 63 2.00 3.39 2.22
N PHE A 64 1.07 2.72 1.52
CA PHE A 64 0.78 3.02 0.12
C PHE A 64 0.19 4.42 -0.06
N VAL A 65 -0.75 4.83 0.81
CA VAL A 65 -1.34 6.17 0.76
C VAL A 65 -0.26 7.25 0.93
N VAL A 66 0.60 7.10 1.94
CA VAL A 66 1.70 8.04 2.20
C VAL A 66 2.70 8.08 1.04
N LEU A 67 3.06 6.92 0.48
CA LEU A 67 3.97 6.81 -0.66
C LEU A 67 3.41 7.55 -1.89
N ILE A 68 2.14 7.33 -2.23
CA ILE A 68 1.48 7.99 -3.37
C ILE A 68 1.45 9.50 -3.18
N ILE A 69 1.03 9.98 -2.01
CA ILE A 69 0.97 11.42 -1.71
C ILE A 69 2.37 12.04 -1.79
N THR A 70 3.38 11.36 -1.26
CA THR A 70 4.77 11.83 -1.27
C THR A 70 5.30 11.96 -2.69
N VAL A 71 5.09 10.94 -3.54
CA VAL A 71 5.53 10.94 -4.94
C VAL A 71 4.82 12.02 -5.74
N ALA A 72 3.50 12.17 -5.57
CA ALA A 72 2.72 13.20 -6.24
C ALA A 72 3.17 14.61 -5.83
N THR A 73 3.41 14.83 -4.54
CA THR A 73 3.83 16.12 -3.98
C THR A 73 5.26 16.46 -4.45
N ALA A 74 6.19 15.51 -4.36
CA ALA A 74 7.57 15.72 -4.81
C ALA A 74 7.65 16.08 -6.30
N ASN A 75 6.88 15.37 -7.15
CA ASN A 75 6.81 15.68 -8.56
C ASN A 75 6.19 17.07 -8.82
N GLY A 76 5.07 17.38 -8.17
CA GLY A 76 4.42 18.69 -8.31
C GLY A 76 5.28 19.87 -7.85
N VAL A 77 6.02 19.71 -6.75
CA VAL A 77 6.95 20.73 -6.24
C VAL A 77 8.10 20.94 -7.20
N LEU A 78 8.71 19.88 -7.74
CA LEU A 78 9.86 20.02 -8.64
C LEU A 78 9.48 20.65 -9.98
N ILE A 79 8.35 20.24 -10.57
CA ILE A 79 7.82 20.90 -11.78
C ILE A 79 7.52 22.38 -11.48
N GLY A 80 6.89 22.66 -10.33
CA GLY A 80 6.61 24.04 -9.93
C GLY A 80 7.87 24.90 -9.72
N VAL A 81 8.90 24.36 -9.07
CA VAL A 81 10.18 25.08 -8.91
C VAL A 81 10.84 25.34 -10.27
N ASN A 82 10.80 24.36 -11.17
CA ASN A 82 11.36 24.50 -12.51
C ASN A 82 10.65 25.56 -13.35
N ASP A 83 9.32 25.57 -13.35
CA ASP A 83 8.52 26.48 -14.18
C ASP A 83 8.49 27.92 -13.65
N TYR A 84 8.50 28.11 -12.32
CA TYR A 84 8.31 29.43 -11.72
C TYR A 84 9.60 30.12 -11.24
N TRP A 85 10.64 29.37 -10.84
CA TRP A 85 11.81 29.94 -10.17
C TRP A 85 13.12 29.69 -10.90
N TYR A 86 13.34 28.49 -11.44
CA TYR A 86 14.62 28.13 -12.05
C TYR A 86 14.48 27.08 -13.16
N ARG A 87 14.45 27.54 -14.41
CA ARG A 87 14.36 26.68 -15.59
C ARG A 87 15.67 25.94 -15.84
N ASN A 88 15.68 24.65 -15.52
CA ASN A 88 16.80 23.76 -15.78
C ASN A 88 16.31 22.37 -16.20
N HIS A 89 16.78 21.91 -17.36
CA HIS A 89 16.50 20.58 -17.91
C HIS A 89 16.77 19.43 -16.93
N ILE A 90 17.73 19.59 -16.01
CA ILE A 90 18.06 18.59 -14.99
C ILE A 90 16.90 18.37 -14.00
N ILE A 91 16.14 19.42 -13.66
CA ILE A 91 15.03 19.32 -12.72
C ILE A 91 13.85 18.58 -13.37
N ASP A 92 13.61 18.82 -14.66
CA ASP A 92 12.59 18.09 -15.43
C ASP A 92 12.92 16.60 -15.54
N ASP A 93 14.18 16.25 -15.79
CA ASP A 93 14.62 14.85 -15.83
C ASP A 93 14.39 14.16 -14.48
N ILE A 94 14.77 14.81 -13.37
CA ILE A 94 14.55 14.25 -12.02
C ILE A 94 13.06 14.09 -11.72
N ALA A 95 12.23 15.09 -12.05
CA ALA A 95 10.78 15.05 -11.86
C ALA A 95 10.13 13.88 -12.62
N TYR A 96 10.61 13.58 -13.83
CA TYR A 96 10.15 12.45 -14.62
C TYR A 96 10.48 11.09 -13.98
N TYR A 97 11.62 10.97 -13.29
CA TYR A 97 12.04 9.71 -12.67
C TYR A 97 11.34 9.39 -11.33
N ILE A 98 10.85 10.41 -10.60
CA ILE A 98 10.24 10.23 -9.27
C ILE A 98 9.08 9.23 -9.24
N PRO A 99 8.12 9.26 -10.19
CA PRO A 99 7.06 8.25 -10.25
C PRO A 99 7.57 6.82 -10.41
N TYR A 100 8.63 6.61 -11.19
CA TYR A 100 9.22 5.27 -11.40
C TYR A 100 9.89 4.74 -10.13
N VAL A 101 10.56 5.62 -9.39
CA VAL A 101 11.14 5.28 -8.08
C VAL A 101 10.04 4.92 -7.08
N GLY A 102 8.95 5.71 -7.05
CA GLY A 102 7.76 5.40 -6.26
C GLY A 102 7.15 4.05 -6.61
N MET A 103 7.04 3.73 -7.90
CA MET A 103 6.55 2.44 -8.38
C MET A 103 7.44 1.28 -7.91
N LEU A 104 8.77 1.44 -7.96
CA LEU A 104 9.72 0.43 -7.48
C LEU A 104 9.53 0.13 -5.99
N PHE A 105 9.47 1.17 -5.15
CA PHE A 105 9.22 1.01 -3.72
C PHE A 105 7.84 0.39 -3.43
N GLY A 106 6.83 0.73 -4.23
CA GLY A 106 5.52 0.11 -4.16
C GLY A 106 5.56 -1.38 -4.47
N LEU A 107 6.22 -1.78 -5.57
CA LEU A 107 6.35 -3.19 -5.97
C LEU A 107 7.09 -4.03 -4.92
N ILE A 108 8.18 -3.51 -4.36
CA ILE A 108 8.93 -4.18 -3.29
C ILE A 108 8.05 -4.39 -2.06
N ALA A 109 7.27 -3.37 -1.67
CA ALA A 109 6.36 -3.46 -0.53
C ALA A 109 5.24 -4.50 -0.77
N ILE A 110 4.66 -4.56 -1.97
CA ILE A 110 3.69 -5.59 -2.35
C ILE A 110 4.32 -6.98 -2.22
N PHE A 111 5.54 -7.16 -2.73
CA PHE A 111 6.24 -8.44 -2.64
C PHE A 111 6.47 -8.88 -1.19
N ILE A 112 6.99 -7.97 -0.34
CA ILE A 112 7.19 -8.24 1.09
C ILE A 112 5.88 -8.58 1.78
N TRP A 113 4.79 -7.88 1.44
CA TRP A 113 3.47 -8.17 2.00
C TRP A 113 2.98 -9.57 1.61
N PHE A 114 3.11 -9.97 0.35
CA PHE A 114 2.78 -11.32 -0.10
C PHE A 114 3.58 -12.38 0.68
N VAL A 115 4.89 -12.20 0.83
CA VAL A 115 5.74 -13.12 1.61
C VAL A 115 5.26 -13.24 3.06
N ARG A 116 4.93 -12.11 3.70
CA ARG A 116 4.39 -12.10 5.07
C ARG A 116 3.03 -12.82 5.16
N MET A 117 2.16 -12.65 4.16
CA MET A 117 0.87 -13.34 4.11
C MET A 117 1.03 -14.86 4.00
N PHE A 118 1.91 -15.33 3.11
CA PHE A 118 2.21 -16.77 2.99
C PHE A 118 2.81 -17.35 4.27
N GLN A 119 3.70 -16.62 4.95
CA GLN A 119 4.24 -17.03 6.25
C GLN A 119 3.14 -17.12 7.32
N GLY A 120 2.18 -16.18 7.34
CA GLY A 120 1.03 -16.23 8.23
C GLY A 120 0.13 -17.45 7.99
N MET A 121 -0.16 -17.76 6.72
CA MET A 121 -0.93 -18.96 6.36
C MET A 121 -0.21 -20.26 6.75
N LYS A 122 1.12 -20.31 6.62
CA LYS A 122 1.91 -21.47 7.05
C LYS A 122 1.84 -21.67 8.57
N LYS A 123 1.96 -20.59 9.36
CA LYS A 123 1.85 -20.63 10.82
C LYS A 123 0.45 -21.04 11.32
N LEU A 124 -0.60 -20.60 10.63
CA LEU A 124 -1.98 -21.08 10.85
C LEU A 124 -2.08 -22.60 10.69
N LYS A 125 -1.49 -23.14 9.61
CA LYS A 125 -1.50 -24.59 9.34
C LYS A 125 -0.73 -25.39 10.40
N GLU A 126 0.25 -24.77 11.05
CA GLU A 126 1.08 -25.37 12.10
C GLU A 126 0.50 -25.15 13.52
N ASN A 127 -0.70 -24.58 13.67
CA ASN A 127 -1.34 -24.23 14.95
C ASN A 127 -0.45 -23.36 15.87
N GLN A 128 0.49 -22.61 15.28
CA GLN A 128 1.36 -21.72 16.04
C GLN A 128 0.75 -20.33 16.09
N PRO A 129 0.72 -19.65 17.26
CA PRO A 129 0.19 -18.29 17.34
C PRO A 129 0.95 -17.36 16.40
N PHE A 130 0.26 -16.36 15.87
CA PHE A 130 0.89 -15.35 15.03
C PHE A 130 1.83 -14.52 15.90
N SER A 131 3.09 -14.95 15.97
CA SER A 131 4.15 -14.16 16.59
C SER A 131 4.27 -12.87 15.80
N PHE A 132 3.73 -11.79 16.37
CA PHE A 132 4.17 -10.46 16.04
C PHE A 132 5.67 -10.46 16.31
N SER A 133 6.48 -10.41 15.25
CA SER A 133 7.81 -9.87 15.41
C SER A 133 7.56 -8.47 15.95
N LYS A 134 7.74 -8.30 17.27
CA LYS A 134 7.82 -6.99 17.88
C LYS A 134 8.78 -6.23 16.97
N GLY A 135 8.28 -5.18 16.32
CA GLY A 135 9.18 -4.22 15.69
C GLY A 135 10.25 -3.87 16.73
N PRO A 136 11.49 -3.58 16.32
CA PRO A 136 12.58 -3.31 17.25
C PRO A 136 12.10 -2.29 18.30
N ASN A 137 11.84 -2.81 19.50
CA ASN A 137 11.37 -2.13 20.71
C ASN A 137 10.15 -1.19 20.56
N LEU A 138 8.95 -1.76 20.73
CA LEU A 138 7.86 -1.16 21.51
C LEU A 138 7.28 -2.24 22.44
#